data_AF-A0A969C3S8-F1
#
_entry.id   AF-A0A969C3S8-F1
#
_cell.length_a   1.000
_cell.length_b   1.000
_cell.length_c   1.000
_cell.angle_alpha   90.00
_cell.angle_beta   90.00
_cell.angle_gamma   90.00
#
_symmetry.space_group_name_H-M   'P 1'
#
loop_
_entity.id
_entity.type
_entity.pdbx_description
1 polymer ?
#
loop_
_entity_poly.entity_id
_entity_poly.type
_entity_poly.pdbx_seq_one_letter_code
_entity_poly.pdbx_strand_id
1 'polypeptide(L)' 'MLQRFGSDGIEDLRQTIPLKELATTDDVANLVFFLASDAAKHITGATISLSGGLVLH' A
#
# COMPACT_ATOMS: atom_id res chain seq x y z
N MET A 1 -13.88 11.89 -14.29
CA MET A 1 -13.05 10.78 -13.80
C MET A 1 -11.56 11.03 -14.03
N LEU A 2 -11.12 11.47 -15.22
CA LEU A 2 -9.71 11.82 -15.51
C LEU A 2 -9.15 13.03 -14.73
N GLN A 3 -9.99 13.95 -14.25
CA GLN A 3 -9.54 15.10 -13.44
C GLN A 3 -9.06 14.73 -12.02
N ARG A 4 -9.34 13.52 -11.53
CA ARG A 4 -8.96 13.08 -10.17
C ARG A 4 -7.55 12.52 -10.07
N PHE A 5 -6.86 12.37 -11.20
CA PHE A 5 -5.48 11.86 -11.27
C PHE A 5 -4.50 12.86 -11.92
N GLY A 6 -4.90 14.13 -12.06
CA GLY A 6 -3.92 15.21 -12.29
C GLY A 6 -3.03 15.40 -11.05
N SER A 7 -1.96 16.19 -11.16
CA SER A 7 -1.03 16.48 -10.04
C SER A 7 -1.75 16.81 -8.73
N ASP A 8 -2.81 17.60 -8.83
CA ASP A 8 -3.57 18.10 -7.70
C ASP A 8 -4.37 16.96 -7.03
N GLY A 9 -4.91 16.03 -7.84
CA GLY A 9 -5.64 14.87 -7.33
C GLY A 9 -4.73 13.82 -6.67
N ILE A 10 -3.48 13.71 -7.13
CA ILE A 10 -2.46 12.85 -6.51
C ILE A 10 -2.06 13.42 -5.14
N GLU A 11 -1.86 14.73 -5.04
CA GLU A 11 -1.53 15.37 -3.77
C GLU A 11 -2.70 15.31 -2.78
N ASP A 12 -3.94 15.57 -3.23
CA ASP A 12 -5.13 15.40 -2.41
C ASP A 12 -5.25 13.98 -1.86
N LEU A 13 -5.01 12.97 -2.70
CA LEU A 13 -4.98 11.57 -2.27
C LEU A 13 -3.88 11.33 -1.22
N ARG A 14 -2.67 11.84 -1.46
CA ARG A 14 -1.54 11.74 -0.52
C ARG A 14 -1.91 12.30 0.85
N GLN A 15 -2.67 13.40 0.91
CA GLN A 15 -3.12 13.99 2.17
C GLN A 15 -4.13 13.11 2.92
N THR A 16 -4.87 12.23 2.25
CA THR A 16 -5.78 11.29 2.93
C THR A 16 -5.09 10.07 3.53
N ILE A 17 -3.88 9.75 3.08
CA ILE A 17 -3.12 8.60 3.58
C ILE A 17 -2.44 9.00 4.91
N PRO A 18 -2.59 8.23 5.99
CA PRO A 18 -1.91 8.52 7.27
C PRO A 18 -0.39 8.65 7.16
N LEU A 19 0.27 7.80 6.37
CA LEU A 19 1.71 7.91 6.10
C LEU A 19 2.09 9.10 5.20
N LYS A 20 1.12 9.80 4.61
CA LYS A 20 1.33 10.93 3.69
C LYS A 20 2.21 10.57 2.49
N GLU A 21 2.15 9.32 2.06
CA GLU A 21 2.94 8.79 0.96
C GLU A 21 2.11 7.81 0.15
N LEU A 22 2.34 7.79 -1.16
CA LEU A 22 1.74 6.81 -2.05
C LEU A 22 2.65 5.59 -2.11
N ALA A 23 2.05 4.41 -1.91
CA ALA A 23 2.78 3.16 -2.09
C ALA A 23 3.33 3.06 -3.52
N THR A 24 4.55 2.57 -3.60
CA THR A 24 5.28 2.31 -4.83
C THR A 24 5.14 0.85 -5.24
N THR A 25 5.61 0.51 -6.44
CA THR A 25 5.75 -0.89 -6.86
C THR A 25 6.71 -1.67 -5.97
N ASP A 26 7.72 -0.99 -5.40
CA ASP A 26 8.72 -1.61 -4.54
C ASP A 26 8.13 -2.00 -3.18
N ASP A 27 7.17 -1.24 -2.65
CA ASP A 27 6.46 -1.60 -1.41
C ASP A 27 5.70 -2.93 -1.55
N VAL A 28 5.07 -3.14 -2.71
CA VAL A 28 4.41 -4.40 -3.04
C VAL A 28 5.45 -5.52 -3.21
N ALA A 29 6.53 -5.26 -3.94
CA ALA A 29 7.59 -6.24 -4.16
C ALA A 29 8.24 -6.68 -2.83
N ASN A 30 8.49 -5.75 -1.92
CA ASN A 30 9.06 -6.00 -0.60
C ASN A 30 8.12 -6.84 0.28
N LEU A 31 6.81 -6.56 0.27
CA LEU A 31 5.84 -7.41 0.98
C LEU A 31 5.85 -8.84 0.42
N VAL A 32 5.80 -8.98 -0.91
CA VAL A 32 5.83 -10.29 -1.55
C VAL A 32 7.13 -11.02 -1.24
N PHE A 33 8.27 -10.33 -1.27
CA PHE A 33 9.56 -10.89 -0.91
C PHE A 33 9.59 -11.41 0.53
N PHE A 34 9.06 -10.62 1.48
CA PHE A 34 8.91 -11.08 2.87
C PHE A 34 8.02 -12.31 2.97
N LEU A 35 6.84 -12.29 2.34
CA LEU A 35 5.89 -13.40 2.37
C LEU A 35 6.40 -14.68 1.73
N ALA A 36 7.27 -14.56 0.72
CA ALA A 36 7.93 -15.70 0.08
C ALA A 36 9.11 -16.26 0.88
N SER A 37 9.57 -15.55 1.92
CA SER A 37 10.72 -15.96 2.73
C SER A 37 10.33 -16.92 3.87
N ASP A 38 11.32 -17.63 4.41
CA ASP A 38 11.14 -18.48 5.60
C ASP A 38 10.67 -17.71 6.84
N ALA A 39 10.85 -16.38 6.87
CA ALA A 39 10.38 -15.55 7.98
C ALA A 39 8.84 -15.52 8.08
N ALA A 40 8.14 -15.74 6.96
CA ALA A 40 6.69 -15.73 6.89
C ALA A 40 6.07 -17.14 6.91
N LYS A 41 6.84 -18.20 7.23
CA LYS A 41 6.43 -19.62 7.11
C LYS A 41 5.13 -20.05 7.82
N HIS A 42 4.56 -19.23 8.69
CA HIS A 42 3.30 -19.52 9.41
C HIS A 42 2.17 -18.55 9.02
N ILE A 43 2.42 -17.63 8.09
CA ILE A 43 1.41 -16.73 7.55
C ILE A 43 0.73 -17.44 6.38
N THR A 44 -0.55 -17.76 6.55
CA THR A 44 -1.38 -18.37 5.50
C THR A 44 -2.83 -17.94 5.67
N GLY A 45 -3.59 -17.88 4.58
CA GLY A 45 -5.02 -17.50 4.58
C GLY A 45 -5.30 -16.06 5.02
N ALA A 46 -4.28 -15.22 5.16
CA ALA A 46 -4.40 -13.83 5.60
C ALA A 46 -4.43 -12.86 4.41
N THR A 47 -5.19 -11.78 4.54
CA THR A 47 -5.11 -10.60 3.66
C THR A 47 -4.31 -9.53 4.38
N ILE A 48 -3.25 -9.01 3.73
CA ILE A 48 -2.40 -7.96 4.31
C ILE A 48 -2.69 -6.63 3.63
N SER A 49 -3.11 -5.63 4.41
CA SER A 49 -3.39 -4.27 3.92
C SER A 49 -2.08 -3.52 3.67
N LEU A 50 -1.89 -3.08 2.43
CA LEU A 50 -0.74 -2.29 1.97
C LEU A 50 -1.19 -0.86 1.59
N SER A 51 -1.96 -0.23 2.48
CA SER A 51 -2.70 1.01 2.18
C SER A 51 -2.10 2.28 2.81
N GLY A 52 -0.95 2.18 3.48
CA GLY A 52 -0.39 3.28 4.26
C GLY A 52 -1.30 3.78 5.38
N GLY A 53 -2.23 2.93 5.85
CA GLY A 53 -3.24 3.25 6.86
C GLY A 53 -4.53 3.85 6.33
N LEU A 54 -4.69 3.98 5.00
CA LEU A 54 -5.90 4.56 4.40
C LEU A 54 -7.16 3.71 4.68
N VAL A 55 -7.00 2.39 4.80
CA VAL A 55 -8.09 1.46 5.09
C VAL A 55 -7.73 0.63 6.32
N LEU A 56 -8.64 0.63 7.30
CA LEU A 56 -8.62 -0.29 8.44
C LEU A 56 -9.62 -1.42 8.16
N HIS A 57 -9.15 -2.66 8.20
CA HIS A 57 -9.94 -3.88 8.05
C HIS A 57 -10.09 -4.60 9.39
#